data_AF-A0A931KKL4-F1
#
_entry.id   AF-A0A931KKL4-F1
#
_cell.length_a   1.000
_cell.length_b   1.000
_cell.length_c   1.000
_cell.angle_alpha   90.00
_cell.angle_beta   90.00
_cell.angle_gamma   90.00
#
_symmetry.space_group_name_H-M   'P 1'
#
loop_
_entity.id
_entity.type
_entity.pdbx_description
1 polymer ?
#
loop_
_entity_poly.entity_id
_entity_poly.type
_entity_poly.pdbx_seq_one_letter_code
_entity_poly.pdbx_strand_id
1 'polypeptide(L)'
;MQSISIDTNAVTEALPVFTLINEDKYRRYALCLGFVQTIISDFFPAASSEELRPLFRRLGNIACCIDTHLDDLDASQKEILLQEFPSFFDALPVDGTETSFFYHLSALCNRLGTSLYPPSAASMLFGFYQYCAQQGILGDLRKFSLAVICSGYEKCKANNAEAILECLQMEGHAAISFLLTLLQTENLVNENDPQYPSLKNYLHRLECMLNIADDLGDSQKDRQKGTISLVTGFGYYYLLTARLIKTFGITIARNHFLFIRHFFLFSRRYLLSEIRKEIR
;
A
#
# COMPACT_ATOMS: atom_id res chain seq x y z
N MET A 1 12.19 -44.10 4.06
CA MET A 1 11.57 -42.82 3.67
C MET A 1 10.82 -42.28 4.87
N GLN A 2 11.43 -41.36 5.62
CA GLN A 2 10.78 -40.68 6.74
C GLN A 2 10.12 -39.41 6.19
N SER A 3 8.81 -39.29 6.37
CA SER A 3 8.03 -38.11 6.03
C SER A 3 8.34 -37.00 7.03
N ILE A 4 8.95 -35.92 6.57
CA ILE A 4 9.11 -34.69 7.36
C ILE A 4 7.75 -33.99 7.35
N SER A 5 7.02 -34.19 8.46
CA SER A 5 5.87 -33.40 8.87
C SER A 5 6.33 -31.96 9.09
N ILE A 6 6.04 -31.06 8.16
CA ILE A 6 6.27 -29.63 8.37
C ILE A 6 5.19 -29.15 9.35
N ASP A 7 5.60 -28.94 10.59
CA ASP A 7 4.74 -28.37 11.63
C ASP A 7 4.44 -26.91 11.28
N THR A 8 3.27 -26.66 10.71
CA THR A 8 2.78 -25.33 10.34
C THR A 8 2.61 -24.40 11.53
N ASN A 9 2.70 -24.90 12.77
CA ASN A 9 2.66 -24.07 13.98
C ASN A 9 4.00 -23.36 14.27
N ALA A 10 5.11 -23.84 13.72
CA ALA A 10 6.43 -23.23 13.93
C ALA A 10 6.62 -21.91 13.16
N VAL A 11 5.81 -21.65 12.12
CA VAL A 11 5.83 -20.39 11.36
C VAL A 11 5.02 -19.30 12.06
N THR A 12 4.18 -19.67 13.03
CA THR A 12 3.28 -18.76 13.74
C THR A 12 3.93 -18.12 14.98
N GLU A 13 5.04 -18.65 15.50
CA GLU A 13 5.60 -18.26 16.81
C GLU A 13 6.95 -17.52 16.79
N ALA A 14 7.50 -17.13 15.63
CA ALA A 14 8.79 -16.44 15.57
C ALA A 14 8.76 -15.08 14.85
N LEU A 15 7.86 -14.18 15.23
CA LEU A 15 7.96 -12.76 14.83
C LEU A 15 7.61 -11.87 16.04
N PRO A 16 8.55 -11.07 16.57
CA PRO A 16 8.34 -10.31 17.80
C PRO A 16 7.17 -9.34 17.66
N VAL A 17 6.42 -9.17 18.74
CA VAL A 17 5.39 -8.14 18.87
C VAL A 17 6.08 -6.78 18.76
N PHE A 18 6.06 -6.18 17.58
CA PHE A 18 6.74 -4.92 17.31
C PHE A 18 6.04 -3.77 18.05
N THR A 19 6.77 -3.13 18.96
CA THR A 19 6.42 -1.85 19.59
C THR A 19 6.39 -0.73 18.55
N LEU A 20 5.41 0.16 18.71
CA LEU A 20 4.93 1.07 17.67
C LEU A 20 5.94 2.13 17.23
N ILE A 21 6.16 2.19 15.92
CA ILE A 21 6.58 3.40 15.21
C ILE A 21 5.30 4.24 15.01
N ASN A 22 5.31 5.52 15.39
CA ASN A 22 4.25 6.54 15.23
C ASN A 22 2.79 5.99 15.19
N GLU A 23 2.21 5.68 16.37
CA GLU A 23 0.96 4.90 16.51
C GLU A 23 -0.19 5.36 15.60
N ASP A 24 -0.31 6.67 15.37
CA ASP A 24 -1.44 7.27 14.68
C ASP A 24 -1.45 7.03 13.18
N LYS A 25 -0.30 7.11 12.50
CA LYS A 25 -0.21 6.83 11.05
C LYS A 25 -0.46 5.35 10.77
N TYR A 26 0.21 4.46 11.51
CA TYR A 26 0.06 3.01 11.37
C TYR A 26 -1.39 2.56 11.64
N ARG A 27 -2.07 3.24 12.57
CA ARG A 27 -3.48 2.97 12.87
C ARG A 27 -4.43 3.33 11.73
N ARG A 28 -4.17 4.41 10.99
CA ARG A 28 -4.97 4.77 9.80
C ARG A 28 -4.80 3.72 8.70
N TYR A 29 -3.57 3.32 8.40
CA TYR A 29 -3.26 2.26 7.44
C TYR A 29 -3.91 0.92 7.82
N ALA A 30 -3.82 0.51 9.09
CA ALA A 30 -4.47 -0.69 9.58
C ALA A 30 -6.01 -0.63 9.48
N LEU A 31 -6.60 0.55 9.69
CA LEU A 31 -8.05 0.76 9.57
C LEU A 31 -8.50 0.69 8.10
N CYS A 32 -7.76 1.31 7.18
CA CYS A 32 -7.99 1.23 5.75
C CYS A 32 -7.92 -0.22 5.26
N LEU A 33 -6.91 -0.98 5.66
CA LEU A 33 -6.78 -2.37 5.26
C LEU A 33 -7.80 -3.30 5.94
N GLY A 34 -8.20 -3.03 7.19
CA GLY A 34 -9.33 -3.72 7.81
C GLY A 34 -10.66 -3.45 7.11
N PHE A 35 -10.77 -2.35 6.36
CA PHE A 35 -11.91 -2.05 5.52
C PHE A 35 -11.84 -2.79 4.18
N VAL A 36 -10.67 -2.80 3.53
CA VAL A 36 -10.41 -3.64 2.33
C VAL A 36 -10.73 -5.10 2.63
N GLN A 37 -10.31 -5.60 3.80
CA GLN A 37 -10.65 -6.93 4.28
C GLN A 37 -12.17 -7.17 4.34
N THR A 38 -12.94 -6.20 4.84
CA THR A 38 -14.40 -6.30 4.94
C THR A 38 -15.02 -6.41 3.54
N ILE A 39 -14.56 -5.56 2.60
CA ILE A 39 -14.99 -5.59 1.21
C ILE A 39 -14.72 -6.97 0.59
N ILE A 40 -13.52 -7.52 0.76
CA ILE A 40 -13.16 -8.82 0.19
C ILE A 40 -14.04 -9.93 0.77
N SER A 41 -14.27 -9.92 2.09
CA SER A 41 -15.12 -10.92 2.76
C SER A 41 -16.56 -10.91 2.25
N ASP A 42 -17.04 -9.76 1.79
CA ASP A 42 -18.39 -9.63 1.21
C ASP A 42 -18.51 -10.18 -0.21
N PHE A 43 -17.41 -10.18 -1.00
CA PHE A 43 -17.36 -10.83 -2.31
C PHE A 43 -16.97 -12.31 -2.19
N PHE A 44 -16.12 -12.67 -1.23
CA PHE A 44 -15.57 -14.00 -1.02
C PHE A 44 -15.74 -14.43 0.45
N PRO A 45 -16.92 -14.90 0.86
CA PRO A 45 -17.22 -15.24 2.26
C PRO A 45 -16.41 -16.40 2.84
N ALA A 46 -15.81 -17.22 1.98
CA ALA A 46 -14.92 -18.31 2.38
C ALA A 46 -13.59 -17.82 2.98
N ALA A 47 -13.20 -16.57 2.70
CA ALA A 47 -12.07 -15.92 3.34
C ALA A 47 -12.51 -15.42 4.72
N SER A 48 -12.31 -16.23 5.77
CA SER A 48 -12.81 -15.88 7.11
C SER A 48 -12.13 -14.60 7.62
N SER A 49 -12.91 -13.70 8.24
CA SER A 49 -12.38 -12.41 8.71
C SER A 49 -11.33 -12.51 9.82
N GLU A 50 -11.12 -13.70 10.40
CA GLU A 50 -10.10 -13.93 11.42
C GLU A 50 -8.77 -14.38 10.81
N GLU A 51 -8.79 -15.21 9.77
CA GLU A 51 -7.57 -15.65 9.05
C GLU A 51 -6.92 -14.49 8.29
N LEU A 52 -7.72 -13.55 7.77
CA LEU A 52 -7.24 -12.40 7.01
C LEU A 52 -6.59 -11.31 7.87
N ARG A 53 -6.99 -11.20 9.14
CA ARG A 53 -6.66 -10.04 9.99
C ARG A 53 -5.16 -9.84 10.19
N PRO A 54 -4.33 -10.89 10.44
CA PRO A 54 -2.89 -10.74 10.57
C PRO A 54 -2.22 -10.24 9.28
N LEU A 55 -2.64 -10.75 8.11
CA LEU A 55 -2.12 -10.35 6.81
C LEU A 55 -2.37 -8.85 6.55
N PHE A 56 -3.63 -8.41 6.64
CA PHE A 56 -4.00 -7.01 6.39
C PHE A 56 -3.36 -6.04 7.40
N ARG A 57 -3.19 -6.45 8.65
CA ARG A 57 -2.45 -5.63 9.63
C ARG A 57 -0.97 -5.49 9.26
N ARG A 58 -0.32 -6.57 8.83
CA ARG A 58 1.09 -6.55 8.40
C ARG A 58 1.26 -5.69 7.15
N LEU A 59 0.41 -5.87 6.14
CA LEU A 59 0.39 -5.04 4.94
C LEU A 59 0.24 -3.55 5.28
N GLY A 60 -0.53 -3.21 6.31
CA GLY A 60 -0.71 -1.82 6.73
C GLY A 60 0.55 -1.21 7.33
N ASN A 61 1.26 -2.00 8.13
CA ASN A 61 2.52 -1.54 8.70
C ASN A 61 3.60 -1.39 7.62
N ILE A 62 3.66 -2.32 6.66
CA ILE A 62 4.59 -2.27 5.53
C ILE A 62 4.28 -1.07 4.64
N ALA A 63 3.01 -0.86 4.27
CA ALA A 63 2.58 0.29 3.49
C ALA A 63 2.94 1.60 4.19
N CYS A 64 2.61 1.75 5.48
CA CYS A 64 2.96 2.93 6.26
C CYS A 64 4.48 3.17 6.32
N CYS A 65 5.27 2.11 6.42
CA CYS A 65 6.73 2.18 6.43
C CYS A 65 7.27 2.67 5.09
N ILE A 66 6.86 2.05 3.98
CA ILE A 66 7.26 2.45 2.62
C ILE A 66 6.87 3.90 2.36
N ASP A 67 5.61 4.24 2.63
CA ASP A 67 5.05 5.58 2.41
C ASP A 67 5.84 6.66 3.17
N THR A 68 6.06 6.45 4.47
CA THR A 68 6.81 7.42 5.30
C THR A 68 8.22 7.66 4.76
N HIS A 69 8.94 6.59 4.40
CA HIS A 69 10.32 6.72 3.94
C HIS A 69 10.44 7.19 2.50
N LEU A 70 9.44 6.94 1.65
CA LEU A 70 9.43 7.40 0.26
C LEU A 70 9.04 8.88 0.17
N ASP A 71 8.10 9.33 1.00
CA ASP A 71 7.66 10.73 1.06
C ASP A 71 8.73 11.69 1.58
N ASP A 72 9.64 11.18 2.41
CA ASP A 72 10.77 11.95 2.94
C ASP A 72 11.87 12.19 1.88
N LEU A 73 11.80 11.52 0.73
CA LEU A 73 12.76 11.70 -0.37
C LEU A 73 12.40 12.92 -1.22
N ASP A 74 13.41 13.74 -1.52
CA ASP A 74 13.31 14.80 -2.52
C ASP A 74 13.30 14.24 -3.95
N ALA A 75 13.08 15.12 -4.94
CA ALA A 75 13.02 14.72 -6.35
C ALA A 75 14.33 14.09 -6.87
N SER A 76 15.50 14.57 -6.40
CA SER A 76 16.80 14.02 -6.81
C SER A 76 17.03 12.64 -6.20
N GLN A 77 16.63 12.44 -4.95
CA GLN A 77 16.72 11.15 -4.27
C GLN A 77 15.76 10.13 -4.88
N LYS A 78 14.54 10.55 -5.24
CA LYS A 78 13.57 9.71 -5.97
C LYS A 78 14.10 9.29 -7.35
N GLU A 79 14.81 10.18 -8.04
CA GLU A 79 15.48 9.84 -9.31
C GLU A 79 16.55 8.77 -9.14
N ILE A 80 17.44 8.93 -8.15
CA ILE A 80 18.47 7.94 -7.82
C ILE A 80 17.82 6.61 -7.46
N LEU A 81 16.79 6.63 -6.61
CA LEU A 81 16.06 5.43 -6.24
C LEU A 81 15.44 4.74 -7.46
N LEU A 82 14.81 5.49 -8.36
CA LEU A 82 14.20 4.94 -9.58
C LEU A 82 15.23 4.24 -10.48
N GLN A 83 16.44 4.80 -10.61
CA GLN A 83 17.52 4.25 -11.43
C GLN A 83 18.19 3.03 -10.78
N GLU A 84 18.41 3.06 -9.46
CA GLU A 84 19.15 2.03 -8.73
C GLU A 84 18.26 0.87 -8.26
N PHE A 85 16.95 1.09 -8.10
CA PHE A 85 16.01 0.10 -7.55
C PHE A 85 16.02 -1.25 -8.28
N PRO A 86 16.02 -1.32 -9.63
CA PRO A 86 16.09 -2.61 -10.33
C PRO A 86 17.33 -3.42 -9.94
N SER A 87 18.51 -2.81 -9.96
CA SER A 87 19.77 -3.45 -9.60
C SER A 87 19.82 -3.83 -8.12
N PHE A 88 19.29 -2.98 -7.24
CA PHE A 88 19.14 -3.27 -5.82
C PHE A 88 18.25 -4.50 -5.60
N PHE A 89 17.06 -4.54 -6.22
CA PHE A 89 16.10 -5.62 -6.06
C PHE A 89 16.65 -6.94 -6.58
N ASP A 90 17.31 -6.92 -7.74
CA ASP A 90 17.90 -8.10 -8.37
C ASP A 90 19.12 -8.64 -7.59
N ALA A 91 19.76 -7.81 -6.77
CA ALA A 91 20.83 -8.21 -5.86
C ALA A 91 20.33 -8.84 -4.55
N LEU A 92 19.05 -8.72 -4.22
CA LEU A 92 18.50 -9.32 -3.01
C LEU A 92 18.45 -10.85 -3.15
N PRO A 93 19.06 -11.60 -2.22
CA PRO A 93 19.03 -13.06 -2.27
C PRO A 93 17.65 -13.62 -1.89
N VAL A 94 17.10 -14.48 -2.76
CA VAL A 94 15.81 -15.17 -2.57
C VAL A 94 15.80 -15.96 -1.25
N ASP A 95 16.81 -16.78 -1.01
CA ASP A 95 17.00 -17.54 0.25
C ASP A 95 18.00 -16.85 1.19
N GLY A 96 17.98 -15.51 1.18
CA GLY A 96 18.89 -14.66 1.91
C GLY A 96 18.72 -14.64 3.41
N THR A 97 19.80 -14.30 4.12
CA THR A 97 19.72 -13.94 5.54
C THR A 97 19.29 -12.48 5.70
N GLU A 98 18.69 -12.16 6.85
CA GLU A 98 18.35 -10.78 7.23
C GLU A 98 19.58 -9.86 7.17
N THR A 99 20.76 -10.37 7.52
CA THR A 99 22.03 -9.64 7.42
C THR A 99 22.35 -9.22 5.99
N SER A 100 22.16 -10.11 5.00
CA SER A 100 22.41 -9.79 3.60
C SER A 100 21.42 -8.73 3.09
N PHE A 101 20.14 -8.86 3.47
CA PHE A 101 19.12 -7.87 3.14
C PHE A 101 19.46 -6.48 3.73
N PHE A 102 19.88 -6.43 5.00
CA PHE A 102 20.28 -5.17 5.65
C PHE A 102 21.53 -4.55 5.04
N TYR A 103 22.49 -5.38 4.61
CA TYR A 103 23.65 -4.89 3.89
C TYR A 103 23.26 -4.15 2.60
N HIS A 104 22.40 -4.75 1.77
CA HIS A 104 21.93 -4.12 0.54
C HIS A 104 21.05 -2.89 0.79
N LEU A 105 20.15 -2.96 1.78
CA LEU A 105 19.31 -1.84 2.17
C LEU A 105 20.15 -0.66 2.67
N SER A 106 21.17 -0.94 3.48
CA SER A 106 22.10 0.08 3.96
C SER A 106 22.89 0.73 2.84
N ALA A 107 23.36 -0.06 1.87
CA ALA A 107 24.04 0.46 0.69
C ALA A 107 23.13 1.38 -0.14
N LEU A 108 21.84 1.05 -0.27
CA LEU A 108 20.85 1.91 -0.95
C LEU A 108 20.62 3.21 -0.18
N CYS A 109 20.33 3.14 1.13
CA CYS A 109 20.16 4.34 1.98
C CYS A 109 21.38 5.28 1.93
N ASN A 110 22.60 4.71 1.98
CA ASN A 110 23.83 5.50 1.88
C ASN A 110 23.95 6.23 0.52
N ARG A 111 23.53 5.60 -0.59
CA ARG A 111 23.51 6.25 -1.90
C ARG A 111 22.47 7.36 -2.00
N LEU A 112 21.32 7.17 -1.36
CA LEU A 112 20.28 8.19 -1.27
C LEU A 112 20.64 9.32 -0.30
N GLY A 113 21.68 9.14 0.53
CA GLY A 113 22.03 10.08 1.59
C GLY A 113 20.99 10.13 2.71
N THR A 114 20.26 9.04 2.93
CA THR A 114 19.16 8.97 3.90
C THR A 114 19.55 8.17 5.15
N SER A 115 18.81 8.39 6.23
CA SER A 115 18.94 7.56 7.42
C SER A 115 18.54 6.11 7.11
N LEU A 116 19.22 5.18 7.77
CA LEU A 116 18.83 3.78 7.73
C LEU A 116 17.44 3.61 8.33
N TYR A 117 16.67 2.68 7.76
CA TYR A 117 15.43 2.22 8.36
C TYR A 117 15.70 1.79 9.81
N PRO A 118 14.81 2.13 10.76
CA PRO A 118 14.85 1.55 12.09
C PRO A 118 14.92 0.02 12.00
N PRO A 119 15.66 -0.68 12.89
CA PRO A 119 15.81 -2.13 12.79
C PRO A 119 14.49 -2.88 12.68
N SER A 120 13.46 -2.48 13.43
CA SER A 120 12.12 -3.07 13.36
C SER A 120 11.43 -2.90 12.00
N ALA A 121 11.62 -1.74 11.36
CA ALA A 121 11.10 -1.48 10.02
C ALA A 121 11.85 -2.31 8.96
N ALA A 122 13.19 -2.36 9.07
CA ALA A 122 14.02 -3.17 8.19
C ALA A 122 13.67 -4.67 8.28
N SER A 123 13.52 -5.21 9.50
CA SER A 123 13.10 -6.61 9.73
C SER A 123 11.72 -6.89 9.13
N MET A 124 10.79 -5.94 9.21
CA MET A 124 9.45 -6.09 8.64
C MET A 124 9.49 -6.14 7.11
N LEU A 125 10.28 -5.27 6.48
CA LEU A 125 10.49 -5.29 5.02
C LEU A 125 11.17 -6.59 4.58
N PHE A 126 12.15 -7.08 5.34
CA PHE A 126 12.80 -8.37 5.10
C PHE A 126 11.79 -9.52 5.15
N GLY A 127 10.99 -9.60 6.23
CA GLY A 127 9.98 -10.64 6.39
C GLY A 127 8.95 -10.63 5.26
N PHE A 128 8.57 -9.45 4.78
CA PHE A 128 7.67 -9.33 3.63
C PHE A 128 8.30 -9.76 2.31
N TYR A 129 9.56 -9.37 2.08
CA TYR A 129 10.34 -9.82 0.92
C TYR A 129 10.46 -11.35 0.90
N GLN A 130 10.82 -11.96 2.03
CA GLN A 130 10.94 -13.41 2.18
C GLN A 130 9.61 -14.13 1.94
N TYR A 131 8.51 -13.58 2.47
CA TYR A 131 7.19 -14.12 2.19
C TYR A 131 6.89 -14.07 0.68
N CYS A 132 7.15 -12.96 0.00
CA CYS A 132 6.96 -12.85 -1.46
C CYS A 132 7.85 -13.81 -2.25
N ALA A 133 9.08 -14.07 -1.77
CA ALA A 133 9.99 -15.08 -2.31
C ALA A 133 9.39 -16.48 -2.21
N GLN A 134 8.92 -16.87 -1.03
CA GLN A 134 8.30 -18.18 -0.78
C GLN A 134 7.04 -18.41 -1.61
N GLN A 135 6.25 -17.35 -1.85
CA GLN A 135 5.05 -17.41 -2.68
C GLN A 135 5.34 -17.29 -4.19
N GLY A 136 6.59 -17.09 -4.60
CA GLY A 136 6.95 -16.98 -6.02
C GLY A 136 6.51 -15.68 -6.70
N ILE A 137 6.21 -14.63 -5.93
CA ILE A 137 5.63 -13.36 -6.42
C ILE A 137 6.62 -12.18 -6.38
N LEU A 138 7.93 -12.45 -6.29
CA LEU A 138 8.96 -11.38 -6.31
C LEU A 138 8.89 -10.50 -7.56
N GLY A 139 8.53 -11.08 -8.71
CA GLY A 139 8.35 -10.32 -9.95
C GLY A 139 7.24 -9.28 -9.83
N ASP A 140 6.15 -9.61 -9.14
CA ASP A 140 5.02 -8.70 -8.94
C ASP A 140 5.29 -7.68 -7.84
N LEU A 141 6.00 -8.08 -6.77
CA LEU A 141 6.53 -7.13 -5.78
C LEU A 141 7.45 -6.09 -6.45
N ARG A 142 8.39 -6.53 -7.30
CA ARG A 142 9.30 -5.65 -8.04
C ARG A 142 8.53 -4.65 -8.92
N LYS A 143 7.54 -5.12 -9.68
CA LYS A 143 6.69 -4.26 -10.52
C LYS A 143 5.91 -3.25 -9.69
N PHE A 144 5.30 -3.70 -8.60
CA PHE A 144 4.56 -2.84 -7.68
C PHE A 144 5.47 -1.75 -7.09
N SER A 145 6.59 -2.12 -6.49
CA SER A 145 7.54 -1.17 -5.90
C SER A 145 8.06 -0.17 -6.93
N LEU A 146 8.40 -0.61 -8.14
CA LEU A 146 8.84 0.28 -9.20
C LEU A 146 7.73 1.27 -9.63
N ALA A 147 6.48 0.82 -9.71
CA ALA A 147 5.35 1.69 -10.03
C ALA A 147 5.11 2.75 -8.95
N VAL A 148 5.25 2.41 -7.67
CA VAL A 148 5.14 3.35 -6.56
C VAL A 148 6.27 4.39 -6.60
N ILE A 149 7.52 3.96 -6.79
CA ILE A 149 8.67 4.88 -6.92
C ILE A 149 8.51 5.80 -8.13
N CYS A 150 8.09 5.24 -9.27
CA CYS A 150 7.83 5.98 -10.50
C CYS A 150 6.73 7.02 -10.31
N SER A 151 5.59 6.63 -9.72
CA SER A 151 4.48 7.55 -9.39
C SER A 151 4.98 8.71 -8.53
N GLY A 152 5.71 8.41 -7.45
CA GLY A 152 6.25 9.44 -6.56
C GLY A 152 7.21 10.42 -7.27
N TYR A 153 8.03 9.93 -8.19
CA TYR A 153 8.94 10.77 -8.98
C TYR A 153 8.21 11.61 -10.04
N GLU A 154 7.30 11.01 -10.80
CA GLU A 154 6.53 11.70 -11.83
C GLU A 154 5.58 12.75 -11.21
N LYS A 155 5.04 12.48 -10.01
CA LYS A 155 4.27 13.46 -9.22
C LYS A 155 5.10 14.72 -8.92
N CYS A 156 6.39 14.57 -8.61
CA CYS A 156 7.32 15.70 -8.42
C CYS A 156 7.58 16.50 -9.70
N LYS A 157 7.40 15.88 -10.88
CA LYS A 157 7.63 16.50 -12.19
C LYS A 157 6.36 16.99 -12.89
N ALA A 158 5.19 16.65 -12.36
CA ALA A 158 3.92 16.94 -12.99
C ALA A 158 3.73 18.44 -13.24
N ASN A 159 3.40 18.77 -14.48
CA ASN A 159 3.24 20.15 -14.95
C ASN A 159 1.77 20.59 -15.08
N ASN A 160 0.83 19.67 -14.85
CA ASN A 160 -0.61 19.91 -14.84
C ASN A 160 -1.33 18.90 -13.94
N ALA A 161 -2.61 19.14 -13.70
CA ALA A 161 -3.43 18.33 -12.80
C ALA A 161 -3.77 16.96 -13.41
N GLU A 162 -3.83 16.86 -14.74
CA GLU A 162 -4.02 15.61 -15.46
C GLU A 162 -2.85 14.64 -15.22
N ALA A 163 -1.61 15.11 -15.28
CA ALA A 163 -0.43 14.31 -14.99
C ALA A 163 -0.41 13.82 -13.54
N ILE A 164 -0.84 14.65 -12.58
CA ILE A 164 -1.03 14.21 -11.19
C ILE A 164 -2.08 13.09 -11.12
N LEU A 165 -3.23 13.24 -11.79
CA LEU A 165 -4.25 12.20 -11.84
C LEU A 165 -3.73 10.90 -12.46
N GLU A 166 -2.90 10.97 -13.50
CA GLU A 166 -2.27 9.80 -14.11
C GLU A 166 -1.32 9.09 -13.13
N CYS A 167 -0.53 9.83 -12.36
CA CYS A 167 0.32 9.27 -11.30
C CYS A 167 -0.51 8.54 -10.24
N LEU A 168 -1.53 9.21 -9.69
CA LEU A 168 -2.43 8.61 -8.68
C LEU A 168 -3.14 7.35 -9.19
N GLN A 169 -3.45 7.31 -10.49
CA GLN A 169 -4.05 6.15 -11.14
C GLN A 169 -3.05 5.01 -11.32
N MET A 170 -1.83 5.30 -11.78
CA MET A 170 -0.76 4.32 -11.93
C MET A 170 -0.48 3.60 -10.61
N GLU A 171 -0.31 4.38 -9.55
CA GLU A 171 -0.07 3.87 -8.19
C GLU A 171 -1.22 3.02 -7.68
N GLY A 172 -2.46 3.54 -7.76
CA GLY A 172 -3.64 2.80 -7.33
C GLY A 172 -3.87 1.52 -8.13
N HIS A 173 -3.53 1.52 -9.43
CA HIS A 173 -3.58 0.31 -10.25
C HIS A 173 -2.55 -0.73 -9.81
N ALA A 174 -1.32 -0.30 -9.50
CA ALA A 174 -0.26 -1.16 -9.02
C ALA A 174 -0.62 -1.77 -7.64
N ALA A 175 -1.10 -0.94 -6.71
CA ALA A 175 -1.49 -1.36 -5.37
C ALA A 175 -2.59 -2.43 -5.38
N ILE A 176 -3.68 -2.18 -6.14
CA ILE A 176 -4.77 -3.16 -6.25
C ILE A 176 -4.33 -4.44 -6.98
N SER A 177 -3.50 -4.33 -8.01
CA SER A 177 -3.03 -5.52 -8.74
C SER A 177 -2.16 -6.40 -7.86
N PHE A 178 -1.26 -5.81 -7.08
CA PHE A 178 -0.40 -6.54 -6.16
C PHE A 178 -1.19 -7.12 -4.98
N LEU A 179 -2.16 -6.37 -4.43
CA LEU A 179 -3.08 -6.89 -3.42
C LEU A 179 -3.83 -8.13 -3.91
N LEU A 180 -4.39 -8.09 -5.13
CA LEU A 180 -5.12 -9.25 -5.68
C LEU A 180 -4.18 -10.44 -5.89
N THR A 181 -2.93 -10.21 -6.29
CA THR A 181 -1.91 -11.26 -6.41
C THR A 181 -1.65 -11.93 -5.05
N LEU A 182 -1.48 -11.15 -3.97
CA LEU A 182 -1.32 -11.66 -2.61
C LEU A 182 -2.54 -12.46 -2.13
N LEU A 183 -3.75 -12.03 -2.49
CA LEU A 183 -4.97 -12.73 -2.12
C LEU A 183 -5.13 -14.05 -2.89
N GLN A 184 -4.64 -14.11 -4.13
CA GLN A 184 -4.63 -15.33 -4.93
C GLN A 184 -3.64 -16.36 -4.38
N THR A 185 -2.42 -15.94 -3.97
CA THR A 185 -1.42 -16.86 -3.38
C THR A 185 -1.91 -17.49 -2.08
N GLU A 186 -2.71 -16.76 -1.31
CA GLU A 186 -3.34 -17.24 -0.08
C GLU A 186 -4.64 -18.02 -0.33
N ASN A 187 -5.02 -18.27 -1.59
CA ASN A 187 -6.26 -18.93 -2.00
C ASN A 187 -7.55 -18.25 -1.48
N LEU A 188 -7.47 -16.94 -1.22
CA LEU A 188 -8.58 -16.14 -0.69
C LEU A 188 -9.48 -15.58 -1.79
N VAL A 189 -8.91 -15.43 -2.99
CA VAL A 189 -9.60 -14.90 -4.17
C VAL A 189 -9.19 -15.74 -5.38
N ASN A 190 -10.15 -16.09 -6.22
CA ASN A 190 -9.91 -16.84 -7.46
C ASN A 190 -10.25 -15.96 -8.67
N GLU A 191 -9.31 -15.80 -9.61
CA GLU A 191 -9.55 -15.03 -10.84
C GLU A 191 -10.62 -15.61 -11.75
N ASN A 192 -10.87 -16.92 -11.65
CA ASN A 192 -11.91 -17.62 -12.39
C ASN A 192 -13.29 -17.45 -11.76
N ASP A 193 -13.39 -16.87 -10.56
CA ASP A 193 -14.68 -16.59 -9.92
C ASP A 193 -15.40 -15.45 -10.67
N PRO A 194 -16.69 -15.61 -11.03
CA PRO A 194 -17.47 -14.56 -11.69
C PRO A 194 -17.52 -13.22 -10.94
N GLN A 195 -17.29 -13.22 -9.63
CA GLN A 195 -17.25 -12.03 -8.79
C GLN A 195 -15.92 -11.28 -8.86
N TYR A 196 -14.83 -11.92 -9.31
CA TYR A 196 -13.50 -11.34 -9.33
C TYR A 196 -13.41 -10.03 -10.13
N PRO A 197 -13.93 -9.92 -11.37
CA PRO A 197 -13.92 -8.66 -12.11
C PRO A 197 -14.71 -7.55 -11.39
N SER A 198 -15.79 -7.91 -10.68
CA SER A 198 -16.61 -6.96 -9.92
C SER A 198 -15.86 -6.43 -8.70
N LEU A 199 -15.19 -7.31 -7.94
CA LEU A 199 -14.32 -6.94 -6.83
C LEU A 199 -13.19 -6.02 -7.31
N LYS A 200 -12.42 -6.45 -8.32
CA LYS A 200 -11.28 -5.70 -8.87
C LYS A 200 -11.69 -4.29 -9.29
N ASN A 201 -12.77 -4.18 -10.06
CA ASN A 201 -13.27 -2.88 -10.52
C ASN A 201 -13.81 -2.02 -9.37
N TYR A 202 -14.35 -2.62 -8.32
CA TYR A 202 -14.83 -1.89 -7.15
C TYR A 202 -13.66 -1.36 -6.32
N LEU A 203 -12.64 -2.18 -6.07
CA LEU A 203 -11.42 -1.76 -5.37
C LEU A 203 -10.70 -0.64 -6.12
N HIS A 204 -10.51 -0.73 -7.44
CA HIS A 204 -9.91 0.37 -8.22
C HIS A 204 -10.68 1.69 -8.12
N ARG A 205 -12.02 1.64 -8.05
CA ARG A 205 -12.81 2.87 -7.87
C ARG A 205 -12.64 3.46 -6.48
N LEU A 206 -12.60 2.62 -5.44
CA LEU A 206 -12.35 3.06 -4.07
C LEU A 206 -10.97 3.66 -3.93
N GLU A 207 -9.94 2.99 -4.44
CA GLU A 207 -8.56 3.46 -4.45
C GLU A 207 -8.42 4.81 -5.16
N CYS A 208 -9.01 4.95 -6.34
CA CYS A 208 -9.02 6.21 -7.07
C CYS A 208 -9.68 7.34 -6.27
N MET A 209 -10.77 7.07 -5.54
CA MET A 209 -11.39 8.06 -4.66
C MET A 209 -10.49 8.44 -3.48
N LEU A 210 -9.83 7.45 -2.87
CA LEU A 210 -8.92 7.68 -1.74
C LEU A 210 -7.72 8.51 -2.17
N ASN A 211 -7.04 8.15 -3.26
CA ASN A 211 -5.84 8.85 -3.73
C ASN A 211 -6.15 10.30 -4.14
N ILE A 212 -7.30 10.55 -4.78
CA ILE A 212 -7.72 11.92 -5.11
C ILE A 212 -8.07 12.71 -3.83
N ALA A 213 -8.75 12.08 -2.87
CA ALA A 213 -9.13 12.75 -1.63
C ALA A 213 -7.91 13.09 -0.77
N ASP A 214 -6.92 12.19 -0.73
CA ASP A 214 -5.64 12.39 -0.04
C ASP A 214 -4.86 13.54 -0.69
N ASP A 215 -4.72 13.52 -2.02
CA ASP A 215 -4.04 14.59 -2.76
C ASP A 215 -4.74 15.95 -2.61
N LEU A 216 -6.08 15.99 -2.62
CA LEU A 216 -6.84 17.22 -2.32
C LEU A 216 -6.53 17.75 -0.91
N GLY A 217 -6.38 16.86 0.08
CA GLY A 217 -6.11 17.21 1.47
C GLY A 217 -4.68 17.67 1.73
N ASP A 218 -3.69 17.04 1.07
CA ASP A 218 -2.27 17.24 1.36
C ASP A 218 -1.50 18.02 0.30
N SER A 219 -2.09 18.29 -0.88
CA SER A 219 -1.47 19.03 -2.00
C SER A 219 -0.74 20.32 -1.61
N GLN A 220 -1.27 21.11 -0.66
CA GLN A 220 -0.60 22.33 -0.20
C GLN A 220 0.67 22.03 0.61
N LYS A 221 0.63 21.01 1.47
CA LYS A 221 1.79 20.57 2.25
C LYS A 221 2.83 19.94 1.32
N ASP A 222 2.39 19.11 0.39
CA ASP A 222 3.24 18.48 -0.61
C ASP A 222 3.94 19.51 -1.47
N ARG A 223 3.24 20.58 -1.85
CA ARG A 223 3.86 21.72 -2.54
C ARG A 223 4.89 22.44 -1.68
N GLN A 224 4.61 22.68 -0.40
CA GLN A 224 5.56 23.31 0.52
C GLN A 224 6.82 22.45 0.71
N LYS A 225 6.69 21.12 0.66
CA LYS A 225 7.78 20.15 0.72
C LYS A 225 8.52 19.96 -0.61
N GLY A 226 8.00 20.50 -1.72
CA GLY A 226 8.56 20.27 -3.06
C GLY A 226 8.20 18.90 -3.66
N THR A 227 7.30 18.13 -3.04
CA THR A 227 6.76 16.88 -3.58
C THR A 227 5.86 17.11 -4.80
N ILE A 228 5.23 18.29 -4.87
CA ILE A 228 4.47 18.76 -6.04
C ILE A 228 5.06 20.09 -6.51
N SER A 229 5.58 20.12 -7.73
CA SER A 229 6.07 21.36 -8.36
C SER A 229 4.95 22.26 -8.89
N LEU A 230 3.77 21.68 -9.14
CA LEU A 230 2.63 22.36 -9.74
C LEU A 230 2.02 23.42 -8.81
N VAL A 231 1.57 24.52 -9.41
CA VAL A 231 0.75 25.51 -8.71
C VAL A 231 -0.63 24.94 -8.43
N THR A 232 -0.89 24.61 -7.16
CA THR A 232 -2.18 24.13 -6.62
C THR A 232 -3.24 25.25 -6.57
N GLY A 233 -3.73 25.67 -7.74
CA GLY A 233 -4.74 26.73 -7.90
C GLY A 233 -6.14 26.20 -8.18
N PHE A 234 -7.06 27.09 -8.56
CA PHE A 234 -8.47 26.73 -8.83
C PHE A 234 -8.62 25.61 -9.87
N GLY A 235 -7.88 25.66 -10.99
CA GLY A 235 -7.96 24.64 -12.04
C GLY A 235 -7.58 23.24 -11.55
N TYR A 236 -6.57 23.15 -10.69
CA TYR A 236 -6.14 21.90 -10.05
C TYR A 236 -7.25 21.33 -9.16
N TYR A 237 -7.76 22.12 -8.21
CA TYR A 237 -8.81 21.68 -7.30
C TYR A 237 -10.11 21.34 -8.02
N TYR A 238 -10.48 22.12 -9.04
CA TYR A 238 -11.66 21.86 -9.87
C TYR A 238 -11.56 20.51 -10.57
N LEU A 239 -10.44 20.23 -11.25
CA LEU A 239 -10.26 18.98 -11.98
C LEU A 239 -10.30 17.75 -11.06
N LEU A 240 -9.54 17.79 -9.96
CA LEU A 240 -9.50 16.69 -8.99
C LEU A 240 -10.88 16.47 -8.37
N THR A 241 -11.57 17.54 -7.98
CA THR A 241 -12.93 17.46 -7.41
C THR A 241 -13.93 16.90 -8.43
N ALA A 242 -13.88 17.35 -9.69
CA ALA A 242 -14.74 16.83 -10.75
C ALA A 242 -14.49 15.33 -10.99
N ARG A 243 -13.22 14.90 -10.96
CA ARG A 243 -12.84 13.48 -11.06
C ARG A 243 -13.34 12.68 -9.87
N LEU A 244 -13.21 13.20 -8.65
CA LEU A 244 -13.73 12.59 -7.42
C LEU A 244 -15.24 12.39 -7.50
N ILE A 245 -16.00 13.45 -7.82
CA ILE A 245 -17.46 13.40 -7.96
C ILE A 245 -17.88 12.39 -9.02
N LYS A 246 -17.18 12.36 -10.16
CA LYS A 246 -17.45 11.39 -11.23
C LYS A 246 -17.24 9.95 -10.76
N THR A 247 -16.11 9.67 -10.11
CA THR A 247 -15.80 8.32 -9.60
C THR A 247 -16.78 7.90 -8.50
N PHE A 248 -17.17 8.82 -7.63
CA PHE A 248 -18.19 8.60 -6.60
C PHE A 248 -19.55 8.27 -7.22
N GLY A 249 -20.01 9.08 -8.18
CA GLY A 249 -21.28 8.86 -8.89
C GLY A 249 -21.33 7.51 -9.61
N ILE A 250 -20.26 7.12 -10.31
CA ILE A 250 -20.16 5.82 -10.98
C ILE A 250 -20.19 4.67 -9.96
N THR A 251 -19.51 4.83 -8.83
CA THR A 251 -19.44 3.79 -7.79
C THR A 251 -20.80 3.55 -7.15
N ILE A 252 -21.52 4.63 -6.83
CA ILE A 252 -22.90 4.55 -6.33
C ILE A 252 -23.81 3.91 -7.38
N ALA A 253 -23.78 4.37 -8.63
CA ALA A 253 -24.66 3.85 -9.67
C ALA A 253 -24.49 2.35 -9.93
N ARG A 254 -23.25 1.82 -9.80
CA ARG A 254 -22.95 0.41 -10.04
C ARG A 254 -23.12 -0.49 -8.81
N ASN A 255 -22.82 0.02 -7.62
CA ASN A 255 -22.73 -0.76 -6.38
C ASN A 255 -23.42 -0.04 -5.21
N HIS A 256 -24.62 0.52 -5.40
CA HIS A 256 -25.23 1.47 -4.45
C HIS A 256 -25.29 0.96 -3.00
N PHE A 257 -25.98 -0.16 -2.77
CA PHE A 257 -26.17 -0.73 -1.44
C PHE A 257 -24.84 -1.14 -0.81
N LEU A 258 -23.96 -1.74 -1.62
CA LEU A 258 -22.64 -2.18 -1.19
C LEU A 258 -21.78 -0.99 -0.76
N PHE A 259 -21.75 0.06 -1.57
CA PHE A 259 -21.01 1.30 -1.29
C PHE A 259 -21.54 2.01 -0.05
N ILE A 260 -22.85 2.18 0.09
CA ILE A 260 -23.46 2.77 1.29
C ILE A 260 -23.03 2.01 2.54
N ARG A 261 -23.21 0.68 2.53
CA ARG A 261 -22.87 -0.16 3.68
C ARG A 261 -21.40 0.00 4.05
N HIS A 262 -20.52 -0.12 3.07
CA HIS A 262 -19.09 0.01 3.26
C HIS A 262 -18.69 1.41 3.76
N PHE A 263 -19.23 2.47 3.16
CA PHE A 263 -18.99 3.84 3.59
C PHE A 263 -19.36 4.06 5.06
N PHE A 264 -20.58 3.71 5.47
CA PHE A 264 -21.01 3.89 6.86
C PHE A 264 -20.22 3.02 7.85
N LEU A 265 -19.86 1.79 7.46
CA LEU A 265 -18.99 0.93 8.27
C LEU A 265 -17.61 1.56 8.48
N PHE A 266 -17.00 2.07 7.40
CA PHE A 266 -15.72 2.76 7.45
C PHE A 266 -15.79 4.03 8.31
N SER A 267 -16.75 4.93 8.04
CA SER A 267 -16.94 6.17 8.78
C SER A 267 -17.16 5.91 10.28
N ARG A 268 -17.96 4.89 10.63
CA ARG A 268 -18.16 4.49 12.03
C ARG A 268 -16.86 4.01 12.67
N ARG A 269 -16.10 3.13 12.01
CA ARG A 269 -14.82 2.63 12.53
C ARG A 269 -13.80 3.76 12.69
N TYR A 270 -13.73 4.67 11.73
CA TYR A 270 -12.87 5.84 11.76
C TYR A 270 -13.24 6.78 12.90
N LEU A 271 -14.52 7.12 13.06
CA LEU A 271 -14.99 7.99 14.15
C LEU A 271 -14.70 7.39 15.52
N LEU A 272 -15.01 6.10 15.72
CA LEU A 272 -14.66 5.38 16.95
C LEU A 272 -13.15 5.34 17.18
N SER A 273 -12.37 5.32 16.10
CA SER A 273 -10.93 5.36 16.18
C SER A 273 -10.43 6.71 16.70
N GLU A 274 -10.91 7.82 16.14
CA GLU A 274 -10.54 9.17 16.59
C GLU A 274 -11.01 9.46 18.02
N ILE A 275 -12.24 9.07 18.40
CA ILE A 275 -12.73 9.22 19.79
C ILE A 275 -11.82 8.50 20.79
N ARG A 276 -11.34 7.29 20.47
CA ARG A 276 -10.42 6.54 21.34
C ARG A 276 -9.04 7.19 21.48
N LYS A 277 -8.64 8.08 20.56
CA LYS A 277 -7.40 8.86 20.72
C LYS A 277 -7.58 9.95 21.76
N GLU A 278 -8.70 10.66 21.72
CA GLU A 278 -8.97 11.78 22.64
C GLU A 278 -9.16 11.35 24.10
N ILE A 279 -9.46 10.07 24.34
CA ILE A 279 -9.66 9.51 25.69
C ILE A 279 -8.34 8.98 26.31
N ARG A 280 -7.26 8.83 25.52
CA ARG A 280 -5.95 8.36 25.99
C ARG A 280 -4.99 9.53 26.21
#